data_AF-A0A352IU92-F1
#
_entry.id   AF-A0A352IU92-F1
#
_cell.length_a   1.000
_cell.length_b   1.000
_cell.length_c   1.000
_cell.angle_alpha   90.00
_cell.angle_beta   90.00
_cell.angle_gamma   90.00
#
_symmetry.space_group_name_H-M   'P 1'
#
loop_
_entity.id
_entity.type
_entity.pdbx_description
1 polymer ?
#
loop_
_entity_poly.entity_id
_entity_poly.type
_entity_poly.pdbx_seq_one_letter_code
_entity_poly.pdbx_strand_id
1 'polypeptide(L)'
;LYCPSPVQSWLECHRLFRFAYRNKLSVVQVEDDTLQHRRTSSVADSYKRILLLGCARPNQLRQAELLHVYELFESWTDHTRCGPDVEDDSLFVINMERDNPPVYRSLLEQKPGDDSFGFDTRDLSAMLSETLHARREHKDTDHELRVPAKVSDTLLTHLSQALGILAKRNFNRIASQGSLEVCVGLTAAHYFIAGEKTFTEFVNGNDNGHHEEENLFVRSSRQKQDAWSGAHDASPSDERLHAGDTPINFKGSYGNSQAPSTDRNRPKSHHSFLINTSPGGYCVAWESNVPPSLQAGEVLGVREQSSHPWSVAVVRWIRQIKNQGTQVGIELLAPSASPCGVRLIQKVGNSSEYLRGLLLPEISVVNQSATLITPRLPFQSGSRISL
;
A
#
# COMPACT_ATOMS: atom_id res chain seq x y z
N LEU A 1 -2.67 -5.73 14.69
CA LEU A 1 -2.75 -5.71 13.21
C LEU A 1 -1.68 -6.68 12.71
N TYR A 2 -1.98 -7.55 11.74
CA TYR A 2 -1.06 -8.59 11.24
C TYR A 2 -0.69 -9.72 12.23
N CYS A 3 -1.52 -9.92 13.25
CA CYS A 3 -1.43 -11.09 14.11
C CYS A 3 -1.93 -12.34 13.38
N PRO A 4 -1.45 -13.54 13.74
CA PRO A 4 -2.15 -14.76 13.35
C PRO A 4 -3.60 -14.71 13.86
N SER A 5 -4.48 -15.46 13.19
CA SER A 5 -5.83 -15.71 13.69
C SER A 5 -5.77 -16.25 15.13
N PRO A 6 -6.80 -15.98 15.96
CA PRO A 6 -6.93 -16.65 17.24
C PRO A 6 -6.87 -18.17 17.08
N VAL A 7 -6.39 -18.85 18.12
CA VAL A 7 -6.24 -20.30 18.12
C VAL A 7 -7.63 -20.93 17.96
N GLN A 8 -7.71 -21.99 17.15
CA GLN A 8 -8.91 -22.78 16.83
C GLN A 8 -9.95 -22.09 15.94
N SER A 9 -9.81 -20.81 15.60
CA SER A 9 -10.81 -20.11 14.79
C SER A 9 -11.02 -20.73 13.41
N TRP A 10 -9.95 -21.20 12.75
CA TRP A 10 -10.09 -21.86 11.45
C TRP A 10 -10.71 -23.24 11.61
N LEU A 11 -10.22 -24.01 12.58
CA LEU A 11 -10.73 -25.35 12.85
C LEU A 11 -12.23 -25.36 13.18
N GLU A 12 -12.70 -24.39 13.97
CA GLU A 12 -14.13 -24.21 14.25
C GLU A 12 -14.92 -23.91 12.98
N CYS A 13 -14.46 -22.97 12.14
CA CYS A 13 -15.10 -22.66 10.86
C CYS A 13 -15.18 -23.89 9.94
N HIS A 14 -14.09 -24.65 9.83
CA HIS A 14 -14.05 -25.88 9.02
C HIS A 14 -15.05 -26.92 9.54
N ARG A 15 -15.11 -27.14 10.86
CA ARG A 15 -16.02 -28.12 11.47
C ARG A 15 -17.48 -27.73 11.31
N LEU A 16 -17.81 -26.45 11.52
CA LEU A 16 -19.17 -25.95 11.32
C LEU A 16 -19.62 -26.10 9.87
N PHE A 17 -18.75 -25.74 8.91
CA PHE A 17 -19.05 -25.93 7.50
C PHE A 17 -19.18 -27.42 7.13
N ARG A 18 -18.26 -28.27 7.59
CA ARG A 18 -18.31 -29.73 7.38
C ARG A 18 -19.60 -30.33 7.91
N PHE A 19 -20.03 -29.90 9.10
CA PHE A 19 -21.31 -30.32 9.68
C PHE A 19 -22.50 -29.88 8.81
N ALA A 20 -22.56 -28.61 8.44
CA ALA A 20 -23.63 -28.08 7.58
C ALA A 20 -23.68 -28.79 6.22
N TYR A 21 -22.52 -29.03 5.62
CA TYR A 21 -22.39 -29.73 4.34
C TYR A 21 -22.90 -31.17 4.42
N ARG A 22 -22.47 -31.95 5.41
CA ARG A 22 -22.91 -33.35 5.60
C ARG A 22 -24.41 -33.49 5.85
N ASN A 23 -25.01 -32.49 6.49
CA ASN A 23 -26.45 -32.44 6.76
C ASN A 23 -27.27 -31.75 5.66
N LYS A 24 -26.65 -31.39 4.52
CA LYS A 24 -27.30 -30.68 3.39
C LYS A 24 -27.92 -29.34 3.77
N LEU A 25 -27.34 -28.67 4.77
CA LEU A 25 -27.74 -27.35 5.25
C LEU A 25 -26.89 -26.21 4.66
N SER A 26 -25.79 -26.54 3.97
CA SER A 26 -24.79 -25.57 3.51
C SER A 26 -25.35 -24.50 2.56
N VAL A 27 -26.37 -24.83 1.76
CA VAL A 27 -26.96 -23.95 0.73
C VAL A 27 -28.30 -23.33 1.15
N VAL A 28 -28.76 -23.60 2.38
CA VAL A 28 -30.02 -23.02 2.88
C VAL A 28 -29.84 -21.52 3.05
N GLN A 29 -30.75 -20.75 2.44
CA GLN A 29 -30.74 -19.30 2.51
C GLN A 29 -31.34 -18.83 3.85
N VAL A 30 -30.63 -17.91 4.51
CA VAL A 30 -31.03 -17.29 5.76
C VAL A 30 -30.96 -15.77 5.58
N GLU A 31 -31.95 -15.06 6.09
CA GLU A 31 -31.93 -13.59 6.12
C GLU A 31 -30.80 -13.10 7.04
N ASP A 32 -30.04 -12.12 6.57
CA ASP A 32 -28.91 -11.56 7.29
C ASP A 32 -28.84 -10.04 7.05
N ASP A 33 -29.32 -9.29 8.04
CA ASP A 33 -29.38 -7.83 8.01
C ASP A 33 -27.98 -7.17 8.15
N THR A 34 -26.92 -7.95 8.39
CA THR A 34 -25.55 -7.42 8.50
C THR A 34 -24.83 -7.32 7.15
N LEU A 35 -25.42 -7.90 6.11
CA LEU A 35 -24.90 -7.89 4.74
C LEU A 35 -25.15 -6.54 4.04
N GLN A 36 -24.18 -6.11 3.22
CA GLN A 36 -24.26 -4.81 2.54
C GLN A 36 -24.74 -4.90 1.09
N HIS A 37 -24.52 -6.04 0.45
CA HIS A 37 -24.75 -6.28 -0.97
C HIS A 37 -25.86 -7.29 -1.23
N ARG A 38 -26.26 -8.06 -0.22
CA ARG A 38 -27.31 -9.09 -0.26
C ARG A 38 -28.23 -8.97 0.95
N ARG A 39 -29.41 -9.59 0.87
CA ARG A 39 -30.36 -9.72 2.00
C ARG A 39 -30.35 -11.10 2.66
N THR A 40 -29.90 -12.10 1.90
CA THR A 40 -29.80 -13.48 2.37
C THR A 40 -28.41 -14.01 2.06
N SER A 41 -27.94 -14.92 2.90
CA SER A 41 -26.75 -15.72 2.65
C SER A 41 -26.95 -17.15 3.11
N SER A 42 -26.10 -18.05 2.62
CA SER A 42 -26.02 -19.42 3.10
C SER A 42 -24.77 -19.64 3.96
N VAL A 43 -24.73 -20.75 4.71
CA VAL A 43 -23.51 -21.16 5.45
C VAL A 43 -22.32 -21.32 4.50
N ALA A 44 -22.56 -21.78 3.26
CA ALA A 44 -21.53 -21.86 2.23
C ALA A 44 -20.99 -20.49 1.84
N ASP A 45 -21.83 -19.45 1.75
CA ASP A 45 -21.37 -18.10 1.41
C ASP A 45 -20.52 -17.51 2.54
N SER A 46 -20.99 -17.59 3.79
CA SER A 46 -20.22 -17.13 4.94
C SER A 46 -18.87 -17.85 5.05
N TYR A 47 -18.84 -19.16 4.80
CA TYR A 47 -17.60 -19.93 4.80
C TYR A 47 -16.67 -19.53 3.64
N LYS A 48 -17.16 -19.48 2.39
CA LYS A 48 -16.38 -19.05 1.22
C LYS A 48 -15.80 -17.64 1.40
N ARG A 49 -16.54 -16.72 2.01
CA ARG A 49 -16.08 -15.35 2.31
C ARG A 49 -14.88 -15.35 3.26
N ILE A 50 -14.90 -16.19 4.30
CA ILE A 50 -13.77 -16.38 5.22
C ILE A 50 -12.58 -17.02 4.49
N LEU A 51 -12.80 -18.04 3.65
CA LEU A 51 -11.74 -18.67 2.86
C LEU A 51 -11.05 -17.69 1.92
N LEU A 52 -11.83 -16.86 1.21
CA LEU A 52 -11.31 -15.78 0.36
C LEU A 52 -10.42 -14.82 1.17
N LEU A 53 -10.84 -14.42 2.37
CA LEU A 53 -10.03 -13.58 3.25
C LEU A 53 -8.71 -14.26 3.64
N GLY A 54 -8.73 -15.56 3.94
CA GLY A 54 -7.53 -16.35 4.19
C GLY A 54 -6.58 -16.39 2.98
N CYS A 55 -7.12 -16.47 1.77
CA CYS A 55 -6.35 -16.51 0.52
C CYS A 55 -5.82 -15.13 0.10
N ALA A 56 -6.46 -14.04 0.53
CA ALA A 56 -6.13 -12.66 0.15
C ALA A 56 -4.80 -12.12 0.71
N ARG A 57 -4.00 -12.96 1.38
CA ARG A 57 -2.72 -12.61 2.03
C ARG A 57 -2.86 -11.39 2.96
N PRO A 58 -3.64 -11.48 4.06
CA PRO A 58 -3.97 -10.31 4.88
C PRO A 58 -2.78 -9.54 5.46
N ASN A 59 -1.63 -10.20 5.59
CA ASN A 59 -0.37 -9.60 6.03
C ASN A 59 0.25 -8.61 5.02
N GLN A 60 -0.30 -8.53 3.81
CA GLN A 60 0.14 -7.63 2.72
C GLN A 60 -0.78 -6.41 2.54
N LEU A 61 -1.89 -6.35 3.29
CA LEU A 61 -2.95 -5.35 3.10
C LEU A 61 -3.10 -4.46 4.32
N ARG A 62 -3.41 -3.17 4.13
CA ARG A 62 -3.76 -2.28 5.24
C ARG A 62 -5.10 -2.66 5.85
N GLN A 63 -5.34 -2.23 7.09
CA GLN A 63 -6.60 -2.52 7.79
C GLN A 63 -7.84 -2.03 7.03
N ALA A 64 -7.78 -0.83 6.45
CA ALA A 64 -8.88 -0.29 5.65
C ALA A 64 -9.11 -1.11 4.36
N GLU A 65 -8.04 -1.60 3.74
CA GLU A 65 -8.13 -2.47 2.55
C GLU A 65 -8.74 -3.82 2.94
N LEU A 66 -8.36 -4.40 4.07
CA LEU A 66 -8.93 -5.67 4.57
C LEU A 66 -10.44 -5.60 4.77
N LEU A 67 -10.93 -4.52 5.41
CA LEU A 67 -12.36 -4.30 5.59
C LEU A 67 -13.08 -4.22 4.25
N HIS A 68 -12.54 -3.43 3.33
CA HIS A 68 -13.09 -3.27 1.99
C HIS A 68 -13.11 -4.58 1.20
N VAL A 69 -12.02 -5.36 1.25
CA VAL A 69 -11.92 -6.67 0.60
C VAL A 69 -12.96 -7.63 1.17
N TYR A 70 -13.15 -7.63 2.49
CA TYR A 70 -14.16 -8.47 3.12
C TYR A 70 -15.58 -8.09 2.69
N GLU A 71 -15.89 -6.81 2.51
CA GLU A 71 -17.16 -6.32 1.92
C GLU A 71 -17.34 -6.87 0.50
N LEU A 72 -16.33 -6.72 -0.38
CA LEU A 72 -16.40 -7.19 -1.77
C LEU A 72 -16.66 -8.70 -1.86
N PHE A 73 -15.98 -9.47 -1.02
CA PHE A 73 -16.10 -10.93 -0.98
C PHE A 73 -17.50 -11.42 -0.68
N GLU A 74 -18.38 -10.60 -0.10
CA GLU A 74 -19.80 -10.94 0.08
C GLU A 74 -20.48 -11.27 -1.25
N SER A 75 -20.18 -10.52 -2.30
CA SER A 75 -20.77 -10.73 -3.63
C SER A 75 -19.97 -11.68 -4.50
N TRP A 76 -18.69 -11.88 -4.19
CA TRP A 76 -17.79 -12.67 -5.03
C TRP A 76 -17.80 -14.16 -4.69
N THR A 77 -18.48 -14.57 -3.61
CA THR A 77 -18.61 -15.98 -3.23
C THR A 77 -19.28 -16.84 -4.32
N ASP A 78 -20.11 -16.25 -5.17
CA ASP A 78 -20.79 -16.94 -6.27
C ASP A 78 -19.81 -17.38 -7.38
N HIS A 79 -18.67 -16.72 -7.46
CA HIS A 79 -17.62 -16.97 -8.45
C HIS A 79 -16.53 -17.90 -7.91
N THR A 80 -16.85 -18.70 -6.88
CA THR A 80 -15.93 -19.61 -6.22
C THR A 80 -16.61 -20.93 -5.93
N ARG A 81 -15.84 -22.02 -5.92
CA ARG A 81 -16.33 -23.37 -5.66
C ARG A 81 -15.60 -23.98 -4.48
N CYS A 82 -16.34 -24.57 -3.55
CA CYS A 82 -15.79 -25.28 -2.40
C CYS A 82 -16.53 -26.61 -2.21
N GLY A 83 -15.78 -27.70 -2.08
CA GLY A 83 -16.38 -29.03 -1.95
C GLY A 83 -15.37 -30.11 -1.55
N PRO A 84 -15.85 -31.33 -1.26
CA PRO A 84 -15.01 -32.47 -0.88
C PRO A 84 -14.20 -33.02 -2.06
N ASP A 85 -14.64 -32.75 -3.29
CA ASP A 85 -13.96 -33.20 -4.49
C ASP A 85 -12.72 -32.33 -4.72
N VAL A 86 -11.58 -32.79 -4.21
CA VAL A 86 -10.29 -32.18 -4.50
C VAL A 86 -9.85 -32.65 -5.89
N GLU A 87 -10.32 -31.95 -6.90
CA GLU A 87 -9.88 -32.15 -8.28
C GLU A 87 -8.37 -31.86 -8.40
N ASP A 88 -7.67 -32.55 -9.32
CA ASP A 88 -6.22 -32.34 -9.54
C ASP A 88 -5.89 -30.90 -9.93
N ASP A 89 -6.88 -30.15 -10.41
CA ASP A 89 -6.77 -28.76 -10.83
C ASP A 89 -7.26 -27.74 -9.78
N SER A 90 -7.69 -28.19 -8.59
CA SER A 90 -8.08 -27.31 -7.48
C SER A 90 -6.93 -26.38 -7.11
N LEU A 91 -7.19 -25.07 -7.13
CA LEU A 91 -6.15 -24.06 -6.85
C LEU A 91 -5.71 -24.08 -5.39
N PHE A 92 -6.67 -24.15 -4.47
CA PHE A 92 -6.44 -24.24 -3.04
C PHE A 92 -6.96 -25.55 -2.47
N VAL A 93 -6.32 -26.00 -1.40
CA VAL A 93 -6.71 -27.15 -0.59
C VAL A 93 -6.92 -26.69 0.84
N ILE A 94 -8.00 -27.16 1.44
CA ILE A 94 -8.35 -26.95 2.83
C ILE A 94 -8.25 -28.28 3.55
N ASN A 95 -7.46 -28.36 4.62
CA ASN A 95 -7.48 -29.52 5.49
C ASN A 95 -8.50 -29.25 6.61
N MET A 96 -9.61 -29.99 6.62
CA MET A 96 -10.74 -29.72 7.51
C MET A 96 -10.44 -30.01 9.00
N GLU A 97 -9.31 -30.66 9.29
CA GLU A 97 -8.86 -31.00 10.65
C GLU A 97 -7.66 -30.16 11.13
N ARG A 98 -7.21 -29.17 10.35
CA ARG A 98 -6.13 -28.25 10.73
C ARG A 98 -6.65 -26.84 10.97
N ASP A 99 -6.03 -26.17 11.94
CA ASP A 99 -6.35 -24.77 12.27
C ASP A 99 -5.57 -23.80 11.38
N ASN A 100 -5.82 -23.84 10.07
CA ASN A 100 -5.11 -23.00 9.10
C ASN A 100 -6.01 -22.56 7.93
N PRO A 101 -5.72 -21.40 7.31
CA PRO A 101 -6.39 -20.99 6.08
C PRO A 101 -6.10 -21.97 4.92
N PRO A 102 -6.82 -21.83 3.78
CA PRO A 102 -6.51 -22.57 2.57
C PRO A 102 -5.05 -22.41 2.13
N VAL A 103 -4.47 -23.48 1.61
CA VAL A 103 -3.09 -23.51 1.10
C VAL A 103 -3.12 -23.82 -0.38
N TYR A 104 -2.25 -23.18 -1.16
CA TYR A 104 -2.10 -23.51 -2.58
C TYR A 104 -1.77 -24.99 -2.76
N ARG A 105 -2.50 -25.65 -3.66
CA ARG A 105 -2.27 -27.06 -4.00
C ARG A 105 -0.82 -27.30 -4.46
N SER A 106 -0.25 -26.36 -5.20
CA SER A 106 1.12 -26.42 -5.72
C SER A 106 2.23 -26.39 -4.66
N LEU A 107 1.90 -25.99 -3.42
CA LEU A 107 2.85 -25.98 -2.29
C LEU A 107 2.81 -27.28 -1.47
N LEU A 108 1.86 -28.18 -1.75
CA LEU A 108 1.74 -29.47 -1.07
C LEU A 108 2.52 -30.54 -1.83
N GLU A 109 3.51 -31.13 -1.17
CA GLU A 109 4.29 -32.27 -1.70
C GLU A 109 3.44 -33.54 -1.79
N GLN A 110 2.58 -33.76 -0.79
CA GLN A 110 1.72 -34.94 -0.70
C GLN A 110 0.35 -34.66 -1.28
N LYS A 111 -0.31 -35.71 -1.77
CA LYS A 111 -1.71 -35.63 -2.17
C LYS A 111 -2.58 -35.29 -0.95
N PRO A 112 -3.58 -34.42 -1.12
CA PRO A 112 -4.57 -34.14 -0.08
C PRO A 112 -5.23 -35.44 0.40
N GLY A 113 -5.41 -35.60 1.72
CA GLY A 113 -6.10 -36.75 2.29
C GLY A 113 -7.62 -36.60 2.22
N ASP A 114 -8.35 -37.65 2.61
CA ASP A 114 -9.81 -37.75 2.50
C ASP A 114 -10.60 -36.67 3.28
N ASP A 115 -9.99 -36.08 4.31
CA ASP A 115 -10.57 -34.97 5.08
C ASP A 115 -10.24 -33.58 4.48
N SER A 116 -9.87 -33.53 3.19
CA SER A 116 -9.52 -32.28 2.50
C SER A 116 -10.64 -31.81 1.58
N PHE A 117 -10.82 -30.50 1.49
CA PHE A 117 -11.76 -29.86 0.57
C PHE A 117 -10.98 -29.08 -0.48
N GLY A 118 -11.46 -29.12 -1.72
CA GLY A 118 -11.01 -28.25 -2.81
C GLY A 118 -11.62 -26.86 -2.63
N PHE A 119 -10.84 -25.83 -2.94
CA PHE A 119 -11.34 -24.46 -3.05
C PHE A 119 -10.78 -23.79 -4.31
N ASP A 120 -11.69 -23.42 -5.21
CA ASP A 120 -11.35 -22.84 -6.49
C ASP A 120 -11.88 -21.42 -6.63
N THR A 121 -10.99 -20.55 -7.07
CA THR A 121 -11.18 -19.11 -7.27
C THR A 121 -10.62 -18.65 -8.63
N ARG A 122 -10.30 -19.58 -9.53
CA ARG A 122 -9.74 -19.27 -10.86
C ARG A 122 -10.68 -18.37 -11.67
N ASP A 123 -11.98 -18.68 -11.67
CA ASP A 123 -13.01 -17.88 -12.33
C ASP A 123 -12.99 -16.43 -11.81
N LEU A 124 -12.99 -16.26 -10.48
CA LEU A 124 -12.90 -14.94 -9.83
C LEU A 124 -11.60 -14.20 -10.19
N SER A 125 -10.45 -14.88 -10.20
CA SER A 125 -9.16 -14.28 -10.59
C SER A 125 -9.15 -13.82 -12.06
N ALA A 126 -9.77 -14.59 -12.96
CA ALA A 126 -9.92 -14.22 -14.36
C ALA A 126 -10.78 -12.95 -14.52
N MET A 127 -11.95 -12.91 -13.87
CA MET A 127 -12.82 -11.72 -13.90
C MET A 127 -12.17 -10.48 -13.32
N LEU A 128 -11.37 -10.62 -12.25
CA LEU A 128 -10.58 -9.50 -11.69
C LEU A 128 -9.55 -8.97 -12.70
N SER A 129 -8.91 -9.87 -13.44
CA SER A 129 -7.90 -9.52 -14.45
C SER A 129 -8.54 -8.81 -15.65
N GLU A 130 -9.69 -9.30 -16.12
CA GLU A 130 -10.48 -8.67 -17.18
C GLU A 130 -10.97 -7.28 -16.76
N THR A 131 -11.48 -7.15 -15.53
CA THR A 131 -11.91 -5.86 -14.96
C THR A 131 -10.75 -4.85 -14.93
N LEU A 132 -9.55 -5.28 -14.55
CA LEU A 132 -8.35 -4.45 -14.57
C LEU A 132 -7.97 -4.01 -16.00
N HIS A 133 -8.05 -4.92 -16.97
CA HIS A 133 -7.78 -4.60 -18.37
C HIS A 133 -8.78 -3.59 -18.93
N ALA A 134 -10.07 -3.78 -18.67
CA ALA A 134 -11.13 -2.87 -19.12
C ALA A 134 -11.03 -1.48 -18.49
N ARG A 135 -10.70 -1.39 -17.19
CA ARG A 135 -10.43 -0.10 -16.51
C ARG A 135 -9.29 0.68 -17.16
N ARG A 136 -8.22 -0.01 -17.56
CA ARG A 136 -7.07 0.62 -18.23
C ARG A 136 -7.43 1.10 -19.64
N GLU A 137 -8.24 0.33 -20.36
CA GLU A 137 -8.69 0.66 -21.71
C GLU A 137 -9.93 1.58 -21.76
N HIS A 138 -10.47 1.99 -20.60
CA HIS A 138 -11.70 2.77 -20.47
C HIS A 138 -12.88 2.14 -21.24
N LYS A 139 -12.97 0.81 -21.18
CA LYS A 139 -14.08 0.03 -21.77
C LYS A 139 -15.05 -0.39 -20.69
N ASP A 140 -16.33 -0.43 -21.04
CA ASP A 140 -17.34 -1.08 -20.20
C ASP A 140 -17.14 -2.59 -20.23
N THR A 141 -17.23 -3.22 -19.07
CA THR A 141 -17.24 -4.68 -18.91
C THR A 141 -18.68 -5.17 -18.86
N ASP A 142 -18.96 -6.24 -19.60
CA ASP A 142 -20.27 -6.90 -19.63
C ASP A 142 -20.42 -7.98 -18.53
N HIS A 143 -19.41 -8.15 -17.67
CA HIS A 143 -19.37 -9.21 -16.65
C HIS A 143 -19.98 -8.80 -15.31
N GLU A 144 -20.57 -9.76 -14.59
CA GLU A 144 -21.34 -9.58 -13.35
C GLU A 144 -20.51 -9.11 -12.12
N LEU A 145 -19.18 -9.09 -12.22
CA LEU A 145 -18.31 -8.76 -11.09
C LEU A 145 -18.45 -7.28 -10.70
N ARG A 146 -19.23 -7.01 -9.65
CA ARG A 146 -19.42 -5.65 -9.15
C ARG A 146 -18.18 -5.18 -8.40
N VAL A 147 -17.52 -4.15 -8.92
CA VAL A 147 -16.38 -3.49 -8.27
C VAL A 147 -16.64 -1.99 -8.14
N PRO A 148 -16.80 -1.45 -6.91
CA PRO A 148 -16.95 -0.02 -6.68
C PRO A 148 -15.78 0.79 -7.24
N ALA A 149 -16.06 2.00 -7.73
CA ALA A 149 -15.03 2.92 -8.25
C ALA A 149 -13.99 3.34 -7.20
N LYS A 150 -14.35 3.25 -5.91
CA LYS A 150 -13.44 3.51 -4.78
C LYS A 150 -12.30 2.48 -4.63
N VAL A 151 -12.42 1.29 -5.25
CA VAL A 151 -11.39 0.25 -5.19
C VAL A 151 -10.24 0.61 -6.13
N SER A 152 -9.02 0.69 -5.60
CA SER A 152 -7.84 0.98 -6.41
C SER A 152 -7.41 -0.19 -7.27
N ASP A 153 -6.83 0.11 -8.42
CA ASP A 153 -6.25 -0.89 -9.32
C ASP A 153 -5.11 -1.68 -8.67
N THR A 154 -4.40 -1.06 -7.70
CA THR A 154 -3.38 -1.74 -6.90
C THR A 154 -3.96 -2.87 -6.07
N LEU A 155 -5.11 -2.64 -5.43
CA LEU A 155 -5.80 -3.63 -4.61
C LEU A 155 -6.37 -4.74 -5.49
N LEU A 156 -6.98 -4.40 -6.63
CA LEU A 156 -7.45 -5.40 -7.60
C LEU A 156 -6.31 -6.25 -8.15
N THR A 157 -5.17 -5.64 -8.48
CA THR A 157 -3.99 -6.38 -8.95
C THR A 157 -3.50 -7.35 -7.89
N HIS A 158 -3.45 -6.92 -6.62
CA HIS A 158 -3.11 -7.80 -5.49
C HIS A 158 -4.09 -8.97 -5.36
N LEU A 159 -5.41 -8.71 -5.40
CA LEU A 159 -6.42 -9.76 -5.27
C LEU A 159 -6.38 -10.75 -6.44
N SER A 160 -6.22 -10.27 -7.68
CA SER A 160 -6.04 -11.12 -8.87
C SER A 160 -4.87 -12.09 -8.69
N GLN A 161 -3.73 -11.60 -8.18
CA GLN A 161 -2.53 -12.42 -7.91
C GLN A 161 -2.66 -13.32 -6.68
N ALA A 162 -3.43 -12.91 -5.67
CA ALA A 162 -3.63 -13.66 -4.43
C ALA A 162 -4.64 -14.80 -4.60
N LEU A 163 -5.65 -14.61 -5.46
CA LEU A 163 -6.70 -15.59 -5.75
C LEU A 163 -6.44 -16.35 -7.07
N GLY A 164 -5.35 -16.03 -7.76
CA GLY A 164 -4.91 -16.69 -8.99
C GLY A 164 -3.80 -17.72 -8.78
N ILE A 165 -3.30 -18.25 -9.89
CA ILE A 165 -2.19 -19.22 -9.90
C ILE A 165 -0.95 -18.62 -9.23
N LEU A 166 -0.35 -19.39 -8.31
CA LEU A 166 0.81 -18.93 -7.57
C LEU A 166 2.03 -18.69 -8.49
N ALA A 167 2.46 -17.44 -8.57
CA ALA A 167 3.71 -17.08 -9.24
C ALA A 167 4.92 -17.69 -8.52
N LYS A 168 5.86 -18.27 -9.29
CA LYS A 168 7.13 -18.75 -8.74
C LYS A 168 8.01 -17.56 -8.33
N ARG A 169 8.81 -17.75 -7.29
CA ARG A 169 9.77 -16.73 -6.83
C ARG A 169 10.97 -16.67 -7.79
N ASN A 170 11.43 -15.45 -8.08
CA ASN A 170 12.53 -15.23 -9.03
C ASN A 170 13.93 -15.35 -8.38
N PHE A 171 14.05 -15.09 -7.08
CA PHE A 171 15.33 -15.04 -6.38
C PHE A 171 15.36 -15.94 -5.16
N ASN A 172 16.51 -16.60 -4.96
CA ASN A 172 16.79 -17.37 -3.76
C ASN A 172 17.09 -16.44 -2.58
N ARG A 173 16.62 -16.81 -1.40
CA ARG A 173 16.88 -16.10 -0.15
C ARG A 173 17.99 -16.81 0.61
N ILE A 174 18.96 -16.03 1.06
CA ILE A 174 20.10 -16.52 1.83
C ILE A 174 19.90 -16.06 3.27
N ALA A 175 19.99 -16.98 4.23
CA ALA A 175 19.97 -16.64 5.64
C ALA A 175 21.11 -15.65 5.92
N SER A 176 20.77 -14.53 6.54
CA SER A 176 21.72 -13.45 6.80
C SER A 176 21.61 -13.03 8.26
N GLN A 177 22.72 -12.60 8.82
CA GLN A 177 22.83 -12.07 10.17
C GLN A 177 23.42 -10.67 10.09
N GLY A 178 22.93 -9.77 10.92
CA GLY A 178 23.38 -8.38 10.93
C GLY A 178 22.22 -7.43 11.25
N SER A 179 22.47 -6.14 11.06
CA SER A 179 21.46 -5.11 11.23
C SER A 179 21.17 -4.39 9.92
N LEU A 180 19.92 -3.97 9.76
CA LEU A 180 19.51 -3.06 8.71
C LEU A 180 19.01 -1.78 9.38
N GLU A 181 19.58 -0.65 8.99
CA GLU A 181 19.08 0.66 9.38
C GLU A 181 17.92 1.05 8.46
N VAL A 182 16.80 1.45 9.07
CA VAL A 182 15.53 1.69 8.39
C VAL A 182 14.94 3.01 8.87
N CYS A 183 14.55 3.88 7.93
CA CYS A 183 13.69 5.01 8.20
C CYS A 183 12.33 4.80 7.53
N VAL A 184 11.24 5.15 8.22
CA VAL A 184 9.87 4.79 7.83
C VAL A 184 9.10 6.00 7.33
N GLY A 185 8.52 5.88 6.14
CA GLY A 185 7.70 6.89 5.50
C GLY A 185 8.50 7.85 4.60
N LEU A 186 7.79 8.47 3.66
CA LEU A 186 8.38 9.36 2.65
C LEU A 186 9.13 10.54 3.28
N THR A 187 8.63 11.10 4.38
CA THR A 187 9.27 12.22 5.08
C THR A 187 10.66 11.85 5.61
N ALA A 188 10.77 10.69 6.26
CA ALA A 188 12.03 10.24 6.83
C ALA A 188 13.02 9.82 5.75
N ALA A 189 12.55 9.07 4.74
CA ALA A 189 13.36 8.70 3.58
C ALA A 189 13.92 9.95 2.88
N HIS A 190 13.09 10.95 2.58
CA HIS A 190 13.53 12.21 1.99
C HIS A 190 14.58 12.92 2.86
N TYR A 191 14.35 13.05 4.17
CA TYR A 191 15.29 13.72 5.08
C TYR A 191 16.68 13.08 5.05
N PHE A 192 16.76 11.76 5.20
CA PHE A 192 18.04 11.05 5.23
C PHE A 192 18.73 10.99 3.86
N ILE A 193 17.97 10.83 2.77
CA ILE A 193 18.50 10.88 1.41
C ILE A 193 19.01 12.28 1.05
N ALA A 194 18.38 13.35 1.58
CA ALA A 194 18.81 14.73 1.41
C ALA A 194 20.00 15.15 2.30
N GLY A 195 20.64 14.20 2.99
CA GLY A 195 21.77 14.47 3.87
C GLY A 195 21.34 15.16 5.17
N GLU A 196 20.24 14.70 5.77
CA GLU A 196 19.70 15.19 7.04
C GLU A 196 19.24 16.65 7.00
N LYS A 197 18.82 17.11 5.81
CA LYS A 197 18.23 18.42 5.61
C LYS A 197 16.72 18.37 5.77
N THR A 198 16.17 19.35 6.49
CA THR A 198 14.71 19.52 6.52
C THR A 198 14.21 19.90 5.13
N PHE A 199 12.94 19.65 4.83
CA PHE A 199 12.40 19.97 3.49
C PHE A 199 12.44 21.47 3.19
N THR A 200 12.19 22.30 4.19
CA THR A 200 12.31 23.76 4.09
C THR A 200 13.74 24.18 3.76
N GLU A 201 14.74 23.61 4.43
CA GLU A 201 16.16 23.86 4.11
C GLU A 201 16.52 23.38 2.71
N PHE A 202 16.00 22.22 2.31
CA PHE A 202 16.25 21.64 0.99
C PHE A 202 15.69 22.53 -0.13
N VAL A 203 14.44 22.98 -0.01
CA VAL A 203 13.79 23.85 -1.01
C VAL A 203 14.44 25.23 -1.03
N ASN A 204 14.65 25.87 0.13
CA ASN A 204 15.25 27.20 0.21
C ASN A 204 16.72 27.22 -0.25
N GLY A 205 17.47 26.16 0.04
CA GLY A 205 18.86 26.02 -0.41
C GLY A 205 18.99 25.91 -1.93
N ASN A 206 17.94 25.46 -2.62
CA ASN A 206 17.90 25.35 -4.07
C ASN A 206 17.40 26.64 -4.76
N ASP A 207 16.58 27.44 -4.07
CA ASP A 207 16.05 28.72 -4.59
C ASP A 207 17.15 29.81 -4.69
N ASN A 208 18.22 29.69 -3.90
CA ASN A 208 19.41 30.57 -3.99
C ASN A 208 20.32 30.24 -5.20
N GLY A 209 19.92 29.31 -6.07
CA GLY A 209 20.77 28.68 -7.07
C GLY A 209 20.39 28.93 -8.54
N HIS A 210 19.75 30.05 -8.89
CA HIS A 210 19.62 30.46 -10.30
C HIS A 210 19.62 31.99 -10.47
N HIS A 211 20.77 32.53 -10.93
CA HIS A 211 20.93 33.72 -11.79
C HIS A 211 19.76 34.71 -11.91
N GLU A 212 19.42 35.45 -10.86
CA GLU A 212 18.62 36.69 -10.99
C GLU A 212 19.32 37.94 -10.41
N GLU A 213 20.50 37.80 -9.80
CA GLU A 213 21.21 38.94 -9.21
C GLU A 213 21.97 39.83 -10.20
N GLU A 214 22.17 39.41 -11.46
CA GLU A 214 22.90 40.20 -12.47
C GLU A 214 22.01 41.14 -13.31
N ASN A 215 20.68 41.03 -13.24
CA ASN A 215 19.79 41.90 -14.00
C ASN A 215 19.45 43.18 -13.22
N LEU A 216 20.28 44.22 -13.37
CA LEU A 216 20.03 45.57 -12.82
C LEU A 216 18.65 46.14 -13.20
N PHE A 217 18.07 45.72 -14.33
CA PHE A 217 16.75 46.16 -14.80
C PHE A 217 15.57 45.60 -13.97
N VAL A 218 15.72 44.44 -13.30
CA VAL A 218 14.64 43.83 -12.50
C VAL A 218 14.58 44.41 -11.08
N ARG A 219 15.70 44.97 -10.57
CA ARG A 219 15.74 45.65 -9.27
C ARG A 219 14.83 46.88 -9.23
N SER A 220 14.76 47.65 -10.31
CA SER A 220 13.95 48.87 -10.38
C SER A 220 12.44 48.60 -10.41
N SER A 221 12.00 47.47 -10.98
CA SER A 221 10.58 47.09 -11.00
C SER A 221 10.06 46.55 -9.66
N ARG A 222 10.93 46.02 -8.80
CA ARG A 222 10.56 45.58 -7.43
C ARG A 222 10.64 46.70 -6.38
N GLN A 223 11.18 47.87 -6.75
CA GLN A 223 11.33 49.02 -5.84
C GLN A 223 10.09 49.93 -5.76
N LYS A 224 8.97 49.55 -6.40
CA LYS A 224 7.65 50.04 -5.99
C LYS A 224 7.06 49.08 -4.97
N GLN A 225 7.59 49.15 -3.75
CA GLN A 225 6.72 48.99 -2.59
C GLN A 225 5.69 50.11 -2.71
N ASP A 226 4.46 49.74 -3.03
CA ASP A 226 3.33 50.65 -2.95
C ASP A 226 3.29 51.21 -1.53
N ALA A 227 3.58 52.50 -1.37
CA ALA A 227 3.69 53.16 -0.08
C ALA A 227 2.37 53.15 0.72
N TRP A 228 1.30 52.62 0.12
CA TRP A 228 -0.03 52.49 0.68
C TRP A 228 -0.42 51.04 1.00
N SER A 229 0.44 50.04 0.73
CA SER A 229 0.15 48.62 1.00
C SER A 229 0.04 48.27 2.49
N GLY A 230 0.34 49.21 3.38
CA GLY A 230 0.20 49.09 4.84
C GLY A 230 -0.88 49.99 5.45
N ALA A 231 -1.74 50.63 4.65
CA ALA A 231 -2.85 51.43 5.17
C ALA A 231 -3.93 50.53 5.79
N HIS A 232 -4.42 50.89 6.98
CA HIS A 232 -5.41 50.13 7.76
C HIS A 232 -6.69 49.80 6.95
N ASP A 233 -7.05 50.63 5.96
CA ASP A 233 -8.27 50.49 5.15
C ASP A 233 -8.03 49.82 3.78
N ALA A 234 -6.81 49.35 3.49
CA ALA A 234 -6.46 48.70 2.21
C ALA A 234 -6.65 47.16 2.24
N SER A 235 -7.19 46.61 3.33
CA SER A 235 -7.62 45.20 3.34
C SER A 235 -8.93 45.09 2.57
N PRO A 236 -9.03 44.32 1.48
CA PRO A 236 -10.35 43.98 0.95
C PRO A 236 -11.02 43.14 2.03
N SER A 237 -12.10 43.67 2.60
CA SER A 237 -13.01 42.95 3.50
C SER A 237 -13.29 41.57 2.92
N ASP A 238 -12.76 40.53 3.55
CA ASP A 238 -12.84 39.13 3.12
C ASP A 238 -14.22 38.52 3.46
N GLU A 239 -15.27 39.27 3.14
CA GLU A 239 -16.64 38.76 3.01
C GLU A 239 -16.96 38.61 1.52
N ARG A 240 -16.25 37.69 0.86
CA ARG A 240 -16.67 37.17 -0.44
C ARG A 240 -16.74 35.65 -0.37
N LEU A 241 -17.94 35.21 -0.02
CA LEU A 241 -18.63 34.01 -0.50
C LEU A 241 -17.73 33.00 -1.23
N HIS A 242 -17.47 31.89 -0.55
CA HIS A 242 -16.85 30.68 -1.07
C HIS A 242 -17.29 30.37 -2.51
N ALA A 243 -16.39 30.58 -3.47
CA ALA A 243 -16.50 29.97 -4.79
C ALA A 243 -16.20 28.47 -4.64
N GLY A 244 -17.11 27.61 -5.12
CA GLY A 244 -17.03 26.15 -4.94
C GLY A 244 -15.83 25.44 -5.59
N ASP A 245 -14.98 26.17 -6.33
CA ASP A 245 -13.87 25.63 -7.13
C ASP A 245 -12.47 25.98 -6.59
N THR A 246 -12.34 26.65 -5.44
CA THR A 246 -11.03 26.79 -4.79
C THR A 246 -10.69 25.51 -4.01
N PRO A 247 -9.66 24.73 -4.41
CA PRO A 247 -9.26 23.57 -3.63
C PRO A 247 -8.75 24.02 -2.26
N ILE A 248 -9.07 23.22 -1.24
CA ILE A 248 -8.61 23.41 0.12
C ILE A 248 -7.07 23.45 0.10
N ASN A 249 -6.48 24.60 0.43
CA ASN A 249 -5.06 24.68 0.73
C ASN A 249 -4.80 23.76 1.94
N PHE A 250 -4.20 22.60 1.69
CA PHE A 250 -3.85 21.63 2.72
C PHE A 250 -2.71 22.21 3.59
N LYS A 251 -3.07 23.06 4.56
CA LYS A 251 -2.25 23.32 5.75
C LYS A 251 -2.32 22.10 6.69
N GLY A 252 -1.94 20.93 6.18
CA GLY A 252 -1.79 19.74 7.02
C GLY A 252 -0.51 19.85 7.86
N SER A 253 -0.41 19.06 8.92
CA SER A 253 0.80 18.89 9.76
C SER A 253 2.07 18.45 8.99
N TYR A 254 1.94 18.23 7.66
CA TYR A 254 3.01 17.91 6.71
C TYR A 254 3.53 19.14 5.93
N GLY A 255 2.84 20.28 6.04
CA GLY A 255 3.13 21.55 5.38
C GLY A 255 3.82 22.55 6.31
N ASN A 256 4.96 23.07 5.83
CA ASN A 256 5.62 24.35 6.10
C ASN A 256 5.31 25.15 7.38
N SER A 257 5.21 24.53 8.54
CA SER A 257 5.33 25.26 9.81
C SER A 257 6.80 25.64 10.02
N GLN A 258 7.15 26.93 9.87
CA GLN A 258 8.44 27.54 10.26
C GLN A 258 8.64 27.56 11.80
N ALA A 259 8.22 26.51 12.50
CA ALA A 259 8.52 26.39 13.93
C ALA A 259 10.00 25.98 14.08
N PRO A 260 10.80 26.65 14.93
CA PRO A 260 12.13 26.18 15.24
C PRO A 260 12.03 24.75 15.75
N SER A 261 12.57 23.81 14.98
CA SER A 261 12.45 22.38 15.28
C SER A 261 13.25 22.09 16.55
N THR A 262 12.55 21.84 17.65
CA THR A 262 13.16 21.12 18.76
C THR A 262 13.58 19.74 18.24
N ASP A 263 14.73 19.21 18.69
CA ASP A 263 15.30 17.91 18.25
C ASP A 263 14.30 16.75 18.29
N ARG A 264 13.25 16.90 19.11
CA ARG A 264 12.20 15.92 19.33
C ARG A 264 11.34 15.61 18.09
N ASN A 265 11.27 16.53 17.11
CA ASN A 265 10.45 16.38 15.90
C ASN A 265 11.24 15.98 14.64
N ARG A 266 12.55 15.71 14.75
CA ARG A 266 13.34 15.27 13.61
C ARG A 266 12.98 13.84 13.21
N PRO A 267 12.97 13.51 11.90
CA PRO A 267 12.83 12.14 11.44
C PRO A 267 13.89 11.24 12.06
N LYS A 268 13.50 10.01 12.39
CA LYS A 268 14.37 9.03 13.06
C LYS A 268 14.62 7.84 12.15
N SER A 269 15.82 7.28 12.27
CA SER A 269 16.13 5.94 11.78
C SER A 269 16.05 4.93 12.94
N HIS A 270 15.88 3.67 12.58
CA HIS A 270 15.69 2.56 13.49
C HIS A 270 16.55 1.40 13.02
N HIS A 271 17.08 0.60 13.95
CA HIS A 271 17.77 -0.63 13.62
C HIS A 271 16.82 -1.82 13.72
N SER A 272 17.00 -2.77 12.80
CA SER A 272 16.29 -4.04 12.74
C SER A 272 17.29 -5.17 12.54
N PHE A 273 16.94 -6.40 12.90
CA PHE A 273 17.77 -7.58 12.70
C PHE A 273 17.48 -8.22 11.35
N LEU A 274 18.52 -8.53 10.57
CA LEU A 274 18.38 -9.29 9.33
C LEU A 274 18.07 -10.76 9.63
N ILE A 275 17.10 -11.32 8.90
CA ILE A 275 16.77 -12.76 8.92
C ILE A 275 17.29 -13.42 7.64
N ASN A 276 16.99 -12.81 6.49
CA ASN A 276 17.44 -13.27 5.19
C ASN A 276 17.46 -12.12 4.18
N THR A 277 18.28 -12.30 3.14
CA THR A 277 18.46 -11.32 2.07
C THR A 277 18.32 -12.00 0.71
N SER A 278 17.87 -11.23 -0.27
CA SER A 278 17.90 -11.57 -1.70
C SER A 278 18.25 -10.30 -2.49
N PRO A 279 18.62 -10.40 -3.79
CA PRO A 279 18.82 -9.22 -4.62
C PRO A 279 17.61 -8.27 -4.66
N GLY A 280 16.39 -8.80 -4.47
CA GLY A 280 15.15 -8.01 -4.46
C GLY A 280 14.78 -7.40 -3.11
N GLY A 281 15.55 -7.63 -2.05
CA GLY A 281 15.30 -7.03 -0.73
C GLY A 281 15.52 -7.96 0.46
N TYR A 282 14.92 -7.57 1.59
CA TYR A 282 15.27 -8.06 2.92
C TYR A 282 14.08 -8.65 3.65
N CYS A 283 14.36 -9.61 4.54
CA CYS A 283 13.47 -9.97 5.63
C CYS A 283 14.12 -9.53 6.93
N VAL A 284 13.44 -8.68 7.69
CA VAL A 284 13.94 -8.14 8.96
C VAL A 284 13.01 -8.48 10.11
N ALA A 285 13.54 -8.42 11.34
CA ALA A 285 12.81 -8.59 12.58
C ALA A 285 13.06 -7.44 13.56
N TRP A 286 12.02 -7.10 14.31
CA TRP A 286 12.08 -6.29 15.52
C TRP A 286 11.56 -7.09 16.69
N GLU A 287 12.40 -7.29 17.70
CA GLU A 287 12.00 -7.92 18.97
C GLU A 287 11.17 -6.96 19.84
N SER A 288 11.57 -5.68 19.85
CA SER A 288 10.90 -4.59 20.57
C SER A 288 11.02 -3.28 19.79
N ASN A 289 10.26 -2.26 20.19
CA ASN A 289 10.33 -0.89 19.62
C ASN A 289 10.11 -0.81 18.10
N VAL A 290 9.12 -1.55 17.59
CA VAL A 290 8.68 -1.45 16.20
C VAL A 290 8.24 0.00 15.92
N PRO A 291 8.70 0.64 14.83
CA PRO A 291 8.24 1.98 14.49
C PRO A 291 6.71 2.04 14.35
N PRO A 292 6.02 2.98 15.01
CA PRO A 292 4.55 3.00 15.03
C PRO A 292 3.93 3.31 13.65
N SER A 293 4.69 3.96 12.76
CA SER A 293 4.29 4.24 11.38
C SER A 293 4.49 3.07 10.42
N LEU A 294 5.05 1.94 10.88
CA LEU A 294 5.34 0.80 10.01
C LEU A 294 4.06 0.07 9.60
N GLN A 295 3.75 0.08 8.30
CA GLN A 295 2.55 -0.51 7.73
C GLN A 295 2.86 -1.20 6.39
N ALA A 296 1.99 -2.11 5.94
CA ALA A 296 2.09 -2.67 4.61
C ALA A 296 1.95 -1.57 3.53
N GLY A 297 2.80 -1.62 2.51
CA GLY A 297 2.88 -0.63 1.44
C GLY A 297 3.60 0.67 1.80
N GLU A 298 4.18 0.78 3.01
CA GLU A 298 4.90 2.00 3.40
C GLU A 298 6.29 2.09 2.76
N VAL A 299 6.64 3.29 2.28
CA VAL A 299 7.96 3.59 1.72
C VAL A 299 8.99 3.64 2.85
N LEU A 300 10.16 3.06 2.60
CA LEU A 300 11.27 3.00 3.52
C LEU A 300 12.53 3.57 2.84
N GLY A 301 13.39 4.21 3.64
CA GLY A 301 14.82 4.29 3.32
C GLY A 301 15.54 3.20 4.10
N VAL A 302 16.43 2.45 3.44
CA VAL A 302 17.21 1.38 4.08
C VAL A 302 18.69 1.48 3.73
N ARG A 303 19.57 1.08 4.66
CA ARG A 303 21.00 0.86 4.41
C ARG A 303 21.56 -0.17 5.38
N GLU A 304 22.53 -0.95 4.93
CA GLU A 304 23.21 -1.95 5.76
C GLU A 304 24.32 -1.32 6.62
N GLN A 305 25.02 -0.31 6.07
CA GLN A 305 26.08 0.39 6.78
C GLN A 305 25.91 1.89 6.59
N SER A 306 26.34 2.68 7.58
CA SER A 306 26.25 4.14 7.57
C SER A 306 27.05 4.81 6.44
N SER A 307 28.08 4.13 5.92
CA SER A 307 28.89 4.56 4.77
C SER A 307 28.17 4.40 3.42
N HIS A 308 27.15 3.54 3.34
CA HIS A 308 26.43 3.28 2.10
C HIS A 308 25.32 4.33 1.89
N PRO A 309 25.01 4.67 0.62
CA PRO A 309 23.86 5.51 0.33
C PRO A 309 22.57 4.81 0.78
N TRP A 310 21.56 5.62 1.10
CA TRP A 310 20.23 5.11 1.39
C TRP A 310 19.57 4.58 0.12
N SER A 311 19.16 3.32 0.17
CA SER A 311 18.30 2.70 -0.84
C SER A 311 16.82 2.95 -0.51
N VAL A 312 15.98 3.00 -1.54
CA VAL A 312 14.54 3.15 -1.38
C VAL A 312 13.87 1.79 -1.48
N ALA A 313 12.98 1.52 -0.54
CA ALA A 313 12.30 0.23 -0.40
C ALA A 313 10.83 0.40 -0.02
N VAL A 314 10.09 -0.69 -0.02
CA VAL A 314 8.68 -0.74 0.40
C VAL A 314 8.40 -1.95 1.27
N VAL A 315 7.53 -1.79 2.26
CA VAL A 315 7.03 -2.92 3.06
C VAL A 315 6.06 -3.75 2.21
N ARG A 316 6.39 -5.03 1.97
CA ARG A 316 5.52 -5.97 1.24
C ARG A 316 4.62 -6.79 2.15
N TRP A 317 5.08 -7.12 3.34
CA TRP A 317 4.26 -7.78 4.34
C TRP A 317 4.78 -7.53 5.75
N ILE A 318 3.88 -7.57 6.72
CA ILE A 318 4.21 -7.53 8.15
C ILE A 318 3.58 -8.75 8.80
N ARG A 319 4.31 -9.43 9.67
CA ARG A 319 3.80 -10.56 10.45
C ARG A 319 4.23 -10.43 11.89
N GLN A 320 3.28 -10.52 12.81
CA GLN A 320 3.60 -10.64 14.23
C GLN A 320 3.66 -12.11 14.62
N ILE A 321 4.75 -12.52 15.25
CA ILE A 321 4.94 -13.89 15.73
C ILE A 321 5.03 -13.85 17.25
N LYS A 322 4.20 -14.67 17.91
CA LYS A 322 4.21 -14.79 19.37
C LYS A 322 5.64 -15.10 19.84
N ASN A 323 6.14 -14.31 20.80
CA ASN A 323 7.46 -14.45 21.42
C ASN A 323 8.67 -14.25 20.47
N GLN A 324 8.48 -13.89 19.20
CA GLN A 324 9.57 -13.62 18.24
C GLN A 324 9.53 -12.20 17.65
N GLY A 325 8.56 -11.38 18.09
CA GLY A 325 8.42 -10.00 17.65
C GLY A 325 7.76 -9.86 16.28
N THR A 326 8.08 -8.76 15.61
CA THR A 326 7.50 -8.40 14.30
C THR A 326 8.50 -8.68 13.19
N GLN A 327 8.12 -9.53 12.24
CA GLN A 327 8.87 -9.78 11.02
C GLN A 327 8.27 -8.98 9.86
N VAL A 328 9.15 -8.46 9.00
CA VAL A 328 8.76 -7.60 7.89
C VAL A 328 9.52 -8.01 6.64
N GLY A 329 8.77 -8.20 5.56
CA GLY A 329 9.33 -8.34 4.22
C GLY A 329 9.45 -6.99 3.55
N ILE A 330 10.65 -6.64 3.13
CA ILE A 330 11.01 -5.39 2.49
C ILE A 330 11.44 -5.70 1.06
N GLU A 331 10.85 -5.01 0.08
CA GLU A 331 11.31 -5.05 -1.31
C GLU A 331 12.10 -3.79 -1.63
N LEU A 332 13.29 -3.97 -2.21
CA LEU A 332 14.12 -2.88 -2.71
C LEU A 332 13.53 -2.36 -4.04
N LEU A 333 13.26 -1.06 -4.10
CA LEU A 333 12.76 -0.40 -5.30
C LEU A 333 13.90 0.22 -6.12
N ALA A 334 14.89 0.82 -5.45
CA ALA A 334 16.06 1.38 -6.09
C ALA A 334 17.25 1.46 -5.13
N PRO A 335 18.50 1.28 -5.61
CA PRO A 335 19.70 1.34 -4.78
C PRO A 335 19.99 2.75 -4.26
N SER A 336 19.47 3.77 -4.93
CA SER A 336 19.58 5.19 -4.56
C SER A 336 18.36 5.96 -5.08
N ALA A 337 18.19 7.18 -4.59
CA ALA A 337 17.20 8.12 -5.09
C ALA A 337 17.69 9.56 -4.97
N SER A 338 17.14 10.44 -5.81
CA SER A 338 17.34 11.89 -5.68
C SER A 338 16.13 12.51 -4.94
N PRO A 339 16.36 13.25 -3.85
CA PRO A 339 15.30 13.99 -3.19
C PRO A 339 14.88 15.16 -4.09
N CYS A 340 13.58 15.45 -4.17
CA CYS A 340 13.08 16.50 -5.05
C CYS A 340 11.82 17.19 -4.49
N GLY A 341 11.53 18.35 -5.08
CA GLY A 341 10.56 19.30 -4.57
C GLY A 341 9.12 19.16 -5.03
N VAL A 342 8.77 18.46 -6.10
CA VAL A 342 7.39 18.23 -6.63
C VAL A 342 6.23 19.19 -6.24
N ARG A 343 5.71 19.96 -7.21
CA ARG A 343 4.42 20.67 -7.13
C ARG A 343 3.53 20.39 -8.33
N LEU A 344 2.22 20.57 -8.19
CA LEU A 344 1.28 20.48 -9.31
C LEU A 344 1.34 21.75 -10.17
N ILE A 345 1.36 21.57 -11.49
CA ILE A 345 1.21 22.67 -12.45
C ILE A 345 -0.29 22.90 -12.65
N GLN A 346 -0.77 24.03 -12.17
CA GLN A 346 -2.15 24.48 -12.41
C GLN A 346 -2.21 25.30 -13.70
N LYS A 347 -3.27 25.09 -14.51
CA LYS A 347 -3.49 25.87 -15.74
C LYS A 347 -3.98 27.29 -15.45
N VAL A 348 -4.65 27.50 -14.31
CA VAL A 348 -5.23 28.78 -13.88
C VAL A 348 -5.04 28.89 -12.36
N GLY A 349 -4.57 30.03 -11.87
CA GLY A 349 -4.29 30.26 -10.45
C GLY A 349 -2.83 30.06 -10.05
N ASN A 350 -2.54 30.25 -8.76
CA ASN A 350 -1.20 30.06 -8.21
C ASN A 350 -0.88 28.57 -8.11
N SER A 351 0.32 28.17 -8.53
CA SER A 351 0.80 26.80 -8.36
C SER A 351 0.78 26.35 -6.91
N SER A 352 0.58 25.06 -6.66
CA SER A 352 0.63 24.50 -5.31
C SER A 352 2.01 24.69 -4.68
N GLU A 353 2.05 24.61 -3.34
CA GLU A 353 3.32 24.48 -2.62
C GLU A 353 4.08 23.22 -3.09
N TYR A 354 5.41 23.29 -2.98
CA TYR A 354 6.28 22.15 -3.18
C TYR A 354 6.05 21.11 -2.09
N LEU A 355 6.06 19.84 -2.47
CA LEU A 355 5.87 18.67 -1.62
C LEU A 355 7.00 17.67 -1.85
N ARG A 356 7.43 17.00 -0.78
CA ARG A 356 8.52 16.01 -0.84
C ARG A 356 8.25 14.95 -1.90
N GLY A 357 9.22 14.71 -2.75
CA GLY A 357 9.26 13.56 -3.65
C GLY A 357 10.60 12.86 -3.65
N LEU A 358 10.60 11.62 -4.12
CA LEU A 358 11.82 10.86 -4.40
C LEU A 358 11.82 10.43 -5.86
N LEU A 359 12.83 10.87 -6.61
CA LEU A 359 13.06 10.43 -7.97
C LEU A 359 13.98 9.21 -7.96
N LEU A 360 13.45 8.06 -8.37
CA LEU A 360 14.19 6.83 -8.53
C LEU A 360 14.80 6.79 -9.94
N PRO A 361 16.09 6.41 -10.07
CA PRO A 361 16.73 6.29 -11.36
C PRO A 361 16.12 5.16 -12.19
N GLU A 362 16.30 5.25 -13.51
CA GLU A 362 16.06 4.12 -14.40
C GLU A 362 17.06 2.99 -14.10
N ILE A 363 16.59 1.74 -14.11
CA ILE A 363 17.42 0.55 -13.98
C ILE A 363 17.20 -0.33 -15.22
N SER A 364 17.94 -0.02 -16.30
CA SER A 364 17.72 -0.63 -17.62
C SER A 364 17.94 -2.15 -17.63
N VAL A 365 18.79 -2.70 -16.75
CA VAL A 365 19.07 -4.14 -16.63
C VAL A 365 17.82 -4.95 -16.26
N VAL A 366 16.88 -4.35 -15.52
CA VAL A 366 15.61 -4.98 -15.13
C VAL A 366 14.40 -4.33 -15.82
N ASN A 367 14.64 -3.54 -16.87
CA ASN A 367 13.62 -2.80 -17.62
C ASN A 367 12.68 -1.95 -16.72
N GLN A 368 13.26 -1.33 -15.68
CA GLN A 368 12.53 -0.48 -14.76
C GLN A 368 12.76 0.99 -15.12
N SER A 369 11.69 1.67 -15.55
CA SER A 369 11.73 3.10 -15.88
C SER A 369 11.99 3.98 -14.64
N ALA A 370 12.57 5.16 -14.87
CA ALA A 370 12.65 6.18 -13.82
C ALA A 370 11.27 6.46 -13.23
N THR A 371 11.19 6.49 -11.90
CA THR A 371 9.90 6.50 -11.18
C THR A 371 9.92 7.62 -10.15
N LEU A 372 8.85 8.42 -10.10
CA LEU A 372 8.68 9.45 -9.09
C LEU A 372 7.74 8.94 -7.98
N ILE A 373 8.20 8.96 -6.75
CA ILE A 373 7.39 8.71 -5.56
C ILE A 373 6.91 10.05 -5.00
N THR A 374 5.60 10.19 -4.84
CA THR A 374 4.94 11.38 -4.28
C THR A 374 3.92 10.97 -3.20
N PRO A 375 3.47 11.91 -2.36
CA PRO A 375 2.26 11.73 -1.56
C PRO A 375 1.05 11.41 -2.45
N ARG A 376 0.09 10.64 -1.92
CA ARG A 376 -1.13 10.26 -2.66
C ARG A 376 -2.04 11.45 -2.97
N LEU A 377 -2.03 12.48 -2.13
CA LEU A 377 -2.75 13.72 -2.37
C LEU A 377 -1.73 14.85 -2.33
N PRO A 378 -1.77 15.80 -3.27
CA PRO A 378 -2.76 15.97 -4.34
C PRO A 378 -2.43 15.24 -5.66
N PHE A 379 -1.36 14.44 -5.72
CA PHE A 379 -0.86 13.87 -6.97
C PHE A 379 -1.64 12.63 -7.42
N GLN A 380 -1.91 12.54 -8.73
CA GLN A 380 -2.49 11.36 -9.38
C GLN A 380 -1.74 11.06 -10.68
N SER A 381 -1.81 9.81 -11.14
CA SER A 381 -1.28 9.45 -12.46
C SER A 381 -1.86 10.36 -13.55
N GLY A 382 -1.03 10.82 -14.47
CA GLY A 382 -1.41 11.80 -15.50
C GLY A 382 -1.37 13.27 -15.06
N SER A 383 -1.11 13.55 -13.78
CA SER A 383 -0.92 14.94 -13.30
C SER A 383 0.31 15.58 -13.93
N ARG A 384 0.20 16.87 -14.30
CA ARG A 384 1.36 17.67 -14.71
C ARG A 384 2.03 18.26 -13.48
N ILE A 385 3.33 18.07 -13.37
CA ILE A 385 4.12 18.47 -12.21
C ILE A 385 5.36 19.25 -12.60
N SER A 386 5.89 20.03 -11.66
CA SER A 386 7.21 20.64 -11.70
C SER A 386 8.03 20.05 -10.55
N LEU A 387 9.27 19.65 -10.82
CA LEU A 387 10.19 19.14 -9.79
C LEU A 387 10.95 20.24 -9.07
#